data_AF-A0A438J4Q3-F1
#
_entry.id   AF-A0A438J4Q3-F1
#
_cell.length_a   1.000
_cell.length_b   1.000
_cell.length_c   1.000
_cell.angle_alpha   90.00
_cell.angle_beta   90.00
_cell.angle_gamma   90.00
#
_symmetry.space_group_name_H-M   'P 1'
#
loop_
_entity.id
_entity.type
_entity.pdbx_description
1 polymer ?
#
loop_
_entity_poly.entity_id
_entity_poly.type
_entity_poly.pdbx_seq_one_letter_code
_entity_poly.pdbx_strand_id
1 'polypeptide(L)'
;MKGDDVFWIVSNLNIFFVKIQASEVDFPLQQYGISPERFQENTDLSSFFKILTTSTDEDDKVYVSTAQAHSYPVTAFQWHPEKNAFEWGLSRIPHSEDAVQVTQHVANFFISEARKSLNRPPARKVLDNLIYNYSPTYCGKAG
;
A
#
# COMPACT_ATOMS: atom_id res chain seq x y z
N MET A 1 -16.28 -12.87 14.39
CA MET A 1 -16.28 -11.86 13.31
C MET A 1 -16.60 -12.57 11.99
N LYS A 2 -17.85 -12.43 11.52
CA LYS A 2 -18.29 -12.77 10.16
C LYS A 2 -18.41 -11.45 9.40
N GLY A 3 -17.79 -11.34 8.24
CA GLY A 3 -17.84 -10.17 7.37
C GLY A 3 -17.04 -10.49 6.12
N ASP A 4 -17.68 -10.40 4.97
CA ASP A 4 -17.15 -10.81 3.67
C ASP A 4 -16.01 -9.88 3.21
N ASP A 5 -14.94 -10.47 2.66
CA ASP A 5 -13.77 -9.76 2.17
C ASP A 5 -14.10 -9.03 0.85
N VAL A 6 -14.12 -7.69 0.85
CA VAL A 6 -14.33 -6.88 -0.35
C VAL A 6 -13.01 -6.24 -0.81
N PHE A 7 -12.56 -6.62 -2.00
CA PHE A 7 -11.36 -6.08 -2.65
C PHE A 7 -11.73 -4.96 -3.63
N TRP A 8 -11.08 -3.80 -3.53
CA TRP A 8 -11.11 -2.79 -4.59
C TRP A 8 -9.89 -2.95 -5.50
N ILE A 9 -10.10 -3.61 -6.64
CA ILE A 9 -9.15 -3.64 -7.76
C ILE A 9 -9.33 -2.36 -8.55
N VAL A 10 -8.42 -1.38 -8.43
CA VAL A 10 -8.44 -0.19 -9.28
C VAL A 10 -7.76 -0.54 -10.62
N SER A 11 -8.55 -0.94 -11.62
CA SER A 11 -8.11 -1.32 -12.96
C SER A 11 -7.72 -0.10 -13.81
N ASN A 12 -6.43 0.01 -14.19
CA ASN A 12 -5.94 0.45 -15.53
C ASN A 12 -4.41 0.77 -15.61
N LEU A 13 -3.57 0.21 -14.74
CA LEU A 13 -2.09 0.27 -14.88
C LEU A 13 -1.47 -1.11 -14.63
N ASN A 14 -0.44 -1.46 -15.41
CA ASN A 14 0.25 -2.76 -15.38
C ASN A 14 1.03 -3.06 -14.08
N ILE A 15 0.83 -2.29 -13.02
CA ILE A 15 1.35 -2.56 -11.67
C ILE A 15 0.28 -2.11 -10.68
N PHE A 16 -0.12 -3.02 -9.79
CA PHE A 16 -1.12 -2.76 -8.76
C PHE A 16 -0.44 -2.71 -7.39
N PHE A 17 -0.70 -1.64 -6.64
CA PHE A 17 -0.64 -1.70 -5.20
C PHE A 17 -2.04 -2.04 -4.70
N VAL A 18 -2.14 -3.07 -3.87
CA VAL A 18 -3.38 -3.42 -3.19
C VAL A 18 -3.18 -3.10 -1.72
N LYS A 19 -4.05 -2.24 -1.18
CA LYS A 19 -4.18 -2.14 0.27
C LYS A 19 -4.99 -3.36 0.71
N ILE A 20 -4.38 -4.22 1.51
CA ILE A 20 -5.11 -5.32 2.16
C ILE A 20 -5.86 -4.67 3.32
N GLN A 21 -7.19 -4.69 3.33
CA GLN A 21 -7.98 -4.17 4.44
C GLN A 21 -9.30 -4.93 4.54
N ALA A 22 -9.70 -5.32 5.74
CA ALA A 22 -11.06 -5.81 6.02
C ALA A 22 -11.98 -4.61 6.36
N SER A 23 -13.24 -4.63 5.88
CA SER A 23 -14.26 -3.59 6.14
C SER A 23 -14.79 -3.69 7.59
N GLU A 24 -15.07 -2.61 8.33
CA GLU A 24 -16.07 -1.54 8.11
C GLU A 24 -15.62 -0.19 8.75
N VAL A 25 -16.42 0.87 8.57
CA VAL A 25 -16.13 2.30 8.82
C VAL A 25 -15.80 2.65 10.29
N ASP A 26 -14.56 3.10 10.60
CA ASP A 26 -14.24 4.38 11.25
C ASP A 26 -12.70 4.58 11.40
N PHE A 27 -12.25 5.83 11.56
CA PHE A 27 -10.83 6.22 11.58
C PHE A 27 -10.10 5.84 12.90
N PRO A 28 -9.13 4.89 12.85
CA PRO A 28 -7.72 5.22 13.07
C PRO A 28 -6.78 4.39 12.17
N LEU A 29 -6.17 5.02 11.15
CA LEU A 29 -5.18 4.60 10.13
C LEU A 29 -5.02 3.14 9.66
N GLN A 30 -5.18 2.08 10.48
CA GLN A 30 -5.54 0.71 10.10
C GLN A 30 -6.21 0.01 11.30
N GLN A 31 -7.54 0.04 11.42
CA GLN A 31 -8.26 -0.65 12.51
C GLN A 31 -8.37 -2.18 12.31
N TYR A 32 -7.97 -2.67 11.13
CA TYR A 32 -8.15 -4.06 10.72
C TYR A 32 -6.91 -4.58 10.00
N GLY A 33 -6.55 -5.83 10.29
CA GLY A 33 -5.51 -6.58 9.61
C GLY A 33 -5.96 -8.02 9.38
N ILE A 34 -5.36 -8.69 8.40
CA ILE A 34 -5.59 -10.12 8.15
C ILE A 34 -4.53 -10.90 8.94
N SER A 35 -4.95 -11.81 9.82
CA SER A 35 -4.01 -12.70 10.51
C SER A 35 -3.35 -13.65 9.50
N PRO A 36 -2.09 -14.08 9.72
CA PRO A 36 -1.44 -15.03 8.83
C PRO A 36 -2.24 -16.33 8.65
N GLU A 37 -2.92 -16.78 9.71
CA GLU A 37 -3.79 -17.96 9.68
C GLU A 37 -4.95 -17.77 8.70
N ARG A 38 -5.71 -16.69 8.84
CA ARG A 38 -6.83 -16.37 7.93
C ARG A 38 -6.39 -16.16 6.49
N PHE A 39 -5.21 -15.56 6.32
CA PHE A 39 -4.61 -15.40 5.00
C PHE A 39 -4.31 -16.76 4.35
N GLN A 40 -3.79 -17.71 5.13
CA GLN A 40 -3.47 -19.06 4.63
C GLN A 40 -4.71 -19.92 4.40
N GLU A 41 -5.73 -19.79 5.25
CA GLU A 41 -7.02 -20.47 5.13
C GLU A 41 -7.79 -20.05 3.87
N ASN A 42 -7.62 -18.80 3.43
CA ASN A 42 -8.19 -18.32 2.18
C ASN A 42 -7.32 -18.76 1.00
N THR A 43 -7.77 -19.77 0.27
CA THR A 43 -7.06 -20.35 -0.88
C THR A 43 -6.80 -19.36 -2.01
N ASP A 44 -7.66 -18.36 -2.20
CA ASP A 44 -7.46 -17.36 -3.25
C ASP A 44 -6.31 -16.42 -2.88
N LEU A 45 -6.22 -16.04 -1.60
CA LEU A 45 -5.12 -15.22 -1.08
C LEU A 45 -3.81 -16.00 -1.02
N SER A 46 -3.80 -17.18 -0.42
CA SER A 46 -2.58 -17.96 -0.21
C SER A 46 -1.99 -18.53 -1.49
N SER A 47 -2.80 -18.78 -2.52
CA SER A 47 -2.30 -19.20 -3.84
C SER A 47 -1.81 -18.04 -4.69
N PHE A 48 -2.33 -16.82 -4.51
CA PHE A 48 -1.94 -15.66 -5.29
C PHE A 48 -0.75 -14.91 -4.68
N PHE A 49 -0.73 -14.77 -3.35
CA PHE A 49 0.22 -13.95 -2.60
C PHE A 49 1.10 -14.76 -1.65
N LYS A 50 2.38 -14.41 -1.64
CA LYS A 50 3.34 -14.77 -0.61
C LYS A 50 3.40 -13.69 0.47
N ILE A 51 3.23 -14.08 1.73
CA ILE A 51 3.51 -13.20 2.88
C ILE A 51 5.03 -12.91 2.91
N LEU A 52 5.41 -11.64 2.96
CA LEU A 52 6.81 -11.21 3.10
C LEU A 52 7.13 -10.82 4.54
N THR A 53 6.24 -10.06 5.17
CA THR A 53 6.41 -9.59 6.55
C THR A 53 5.09 -9.63 7.30
N THR A 54 5.19 -9.84 8.60
CA THR A 54 4.10 -9.67 9.55
C THR A 54 4.46 -8.58 10.55
N SER A 55 3.47 -8.02 11.22
CA SER A 55 3.65 -7.09 12.34
C SER A 55 2.65 -7.42 13.43
N THR A 56 2.84 -6.83 14.59
CA THR A 56 1.96 -7.00 15.75
C THR A 56 1.24 -5.68 16.02
N ASP A 57 -0.04 -5.75 16.40
CA ASP A 57 -0.82 -4.59 16.85
C ASP A 57 -0.62 -4.29 18.34
N GLU A 58 -1.35 -3.30 18.87
CA GLU A 58 -1.28 -2.90 20.28
C GLU A 58 -1.85 -3.95 21.26
N ASP A 59 -2.62 -4.93 20.76
CA ASP A 59 -3.21 -6.04 21.52
C ASP A 59 -2.40 -7.35 21.37
N ASP A 60 -1.14 -7.28 20.92
CA ASP A 60 -0.28 -8.42 20.63
C ASP A 60 -0.79 -9.38 19.53
N LYS A 61 -1.71 -8.93 18.66
CA LYS A 61 -2.22 -9.74 17.54
C LYS A 61 -1.34 -9.57 16.31
N VAL A 62 -0.96 -10.70 15.71
CA VAL A 62 -0.13 -10.73 14.51
C VAL A 62 -0.99 -10.56 13.27
N TYR A 63 -0.58 -9.67 12.38
CA TYR A 63 -1.21 -9.44 11.08
C TYR A 63 -0.17 -9.41 9.95
N VAL A 64 -0.63 -9.68 8.72
CA VAL A 64 0.18 -9.59 7.50
C VAL A 64 0.44 -8.11 7.18
N SER A 65 1.70 -7.68 7.20
CA SER A 65 2.07 -6.27 6.97
C SER A 65 2.52 -6.01 5.53
N THR A 66 3.14 -7.00 4.87
CA THR A 66 3.53 -6.92 3.46
C THR A 66 3.35 -8.28 2.79
N ALA A 67 2.79 -8.29 1.58
CA ALA A 67 2.65 -9.49 0.75
C ALA A 67 2.97 -9.17 -0.72
N GLN A 68 3.43 -10.18 -1.46
CA GLN A 68 3.77 -10.05 -2.88
C GLN A 68 3.20 -11.22 -3.67
N ALA A 69 2.63 -10.94 -4.84
CA ALA A 69 2.08 -11.98 -5.68
C ALA A 69 3.17 -12.91 -6.23
N HIS A 70 2.85 -14.20 -6.36
CA HIS A 70 3.82 -15.20 -6.82
C HIS A 70 4.27 -14.99 -8.26
N SER A 71 3.31 -14.67 -9.14
CA SER A 71 3.52 -14.67 -10.59
C SER A 71 3.25 -13.33 -11.25
N TYR A 72 2.86 -12.32 -10.47
CA TYR A 72 2.47 -10.99 -10.96
C TYR A 72 3.24 -9.90 -10.24
N PRO A 73 3.53 -8.75 -10.89
CA PRO A 73 4.18 -7.61 -10.26
C PRO A 73 3.18 -6.83 -9.39
N VAL A 74 2.59 -7.51 -8.39
CA VAL A 74 1.64 -6.95 -7.44
C VAL A 74 2.28 -7.08 -6.06
N THR A 75 2.47 -5.95 -5.39
CA THR A 75 2.97 -5.90 -4.01
C THR A 75 1.99 -5.12 -3.17
N ALA A 76 1.65 -5.66 -2.01
CA ALA A 76 0.65 -5.14 -1.10
C ALA A 76 1.30 -4.75 0.23
N PHE A 77 0.95 -3.56 0.72
CA PHE A 77 1.42 -3.01 1.99
C PHE A 77 0.20 -2.69 2.85
N GLN A 78 0.24 -3.11 4.12
CA GLN A 78 -0.74 -2.69 5.12
C GLN A 78 -0.41 -1.27 5.62
N TRP A 79 0.88 -0.99 5.78
CA TRP A 79 1.44 0.25 6.31
C TRP A 79 1.64 1.30 5.20
N HIS A 80 1.94 2.54 5.62
CA HIS A 80 2.03 3.72 4.75
C HIS A 80 3.49 4.20 4.59
N PRO A 81 4.26 3.66 3.63
CA PRO A 81 5.66 4.05 3.43
C PRO A 81 5.83 5.54 3.10
N GLU A 82 4.85 6.18 2.46
CA GLU A 82 4.92 7.58 2.05
C GLU A 82 4.94 8.55 3.23
N LYS A 83 4.32 8.17 4.36
CA LYS A 83 4.09 9.09 5.48
C LYS A 83 5.38 9.50 6.18
N ASN A 84 6.37 8.61 6.24
CA ASN A 84 7.63 8.85 6.96
C ASN A 84 8.38 10.09 6.44
N ALA A 85 8.30 10.36 5.13
CA ALA A 85 9.00 11.48 4.51
C ALA A 85 8.13 12.73 4.30
N PHE A 86 6.80 12.56 4.18
CA PHE A 86 5.92 13.63 3.66
C PHE A 86 4.79 14.07 4.60
N GLU A 87 4.48 13.33 5.67
CA GLU A 87 3.33 13.62 6.54
C GLU A 87 3.73 13.85 8.00
N TRP A 88 3.46 15.05 8.53
CA TRP A 88 3.86 15.46 9.90
C TRP A 88 2.69 15.65 10.87
N GLY A 89 1.46 15.31 10.46
CA GLY A 89 0.24 15.56 11.23
C GLY A 89 0.11 14.76 12.53
N LEU A 90 0.88 13.67 12.68
CA LEU A 90 0.81 12.77 13.83
C LEU A 90 2.20 12.46 14.37
N SER A 91 2.40 12.63 15.68
CA SER A 91 3.70 12.39 16.35
C SER A 91 4.18 10.92 16.31
N ARG A 92 3.27 9.97 16.05
CA ARG A 92 3.58 8.54 15.93
C ARG A 92 4.19 8.15 14.58
N ILE A 93 4.19 9.05 13.59
CA ILE A 93 4.80 8.77 12.29
C ILE A 93 6.33 8.82 12.48
N PRO A 94 7.07 7.78 12.07
CA PRO A 94 8.50 7.75 12.25
C PRO A 94 9.19 8.65 11.21
N HIS A 95 10.04 9.56 11.69
CA HIS A 95 10.80 10.52 10.88
C HIS A 95 12.32 10.38 11.06
N SER A 96 12.79 9.24 11.56
CA SER A 96 14.22 8.94 11.62
C SER A 96 14.82 8.80 10.22
N GLU A 97 16.14 8.91 10.12
CA GLU A 97 16.86 8.69 8.85
C GLU A 97 16.50 7.34 8.24
N ASP A 98 16.51 6.26 9.03
CA ASP A 98 16.13 4.92 8.59
C ASP A 98 14.69 4.87 8.04
N ALA A 99 13.74 5.55 8.68
CA ALA A 99 12.35 5.57 8.23
C ALA A 99 12.17 6.28 6.88
N VAL A 100 12.95 7.33 6.65
CA VAL A 100 13.00 8.04 5.35
C VAL A 100 13.69 7.16 4.30
N GLN A 101 14.79 6.47 4.65
CA GLN A 101 15.44 5.54 3.74
C GLN A 101 14.50 4.41 3.32
N VAL A 102 13.68 3.87 4.23
CA VAL A 102 12.64 2.87 3.90
C VAL A 102 11.68 3.40 2.84
N THR A 103 11.21 4.65 2.98
CA THR A 103 10.34 5.31 1.98
C THR A 103 10.99 5.30 0.60
N GLN A 104 12.27 5.73 0.55
CA GLN A 104 13.02 5.80 -0.69
C GLN A 104 13.25 4.42 -1.31
N HIS A 105 13.53 3.39 -0.50
CA HIS A 105 13.72 2.02 -0.97
C HIS A 105 12.44 1.44 -1.59
N VAL A 106 11.29 1.64 -0.94
CA VAL A 106 9.99 1.20 -1.48
C VAL A 106 9.68 1.92 -2.80
N ALA A 107 9.89 3.23 -2.86
CA ALA A 107 9.69 4.00 -4.10
C ALA A 107 10.63 3.54 -5.23
N ASN A 108 11.91 3.32 -4.93
CA ASN A 108 12.89 2.83 -5.90
C ASN A 108 12.53 1.45 -6.43
N PHE A 109 12.13 0.53 -5.55
CA PHE A 109 11.65 -0.80 -5.92
C PHE A 109 10.46 -0.68 -6.88
N PHE A 110 9.43 0.09 -6.52
CA PHE A 110 8.25 0.26 -7.36
C PHE A 110 8.58 0.84 -8.75
N ILE A 111 9.40 1.89 -8.80
CA ILE A 111 9.83 2.48 -10.07
C ILE A 111 10.67 1.50 -10.89
N SER A 112 11.48 0.65 -10.24
CA SER A 112 12.23 -0.41 -10.94
C SER A 112 11.31 -1.45 -11.58
N GLU A 113 10.21 -1.83 -10.93
CA GLU A 113 9.18 -2.70 -11.52
C GLU A 113 8.45 -1.98 -12.66
N ALA A 114 8.09 -0.70 -12.49
CA ALA A 114 7.42 0.11 -13.53
C ALA A 114 8.24 0.22 -14.82
N ARG A 115 9.57 0.31 -14.72
CA ARG A 115 10.47 0.36 -15.87
C ARG A 115 10.49 -0.91 -16.70
N LYS A 116 10.10 -2.06 -16.14
CA LYS A 116 9.97 -3.33 -16.88
C LYS A 116 8.78 -3.31 -17.84
N SER A 117 7.82 -2.39 -17.65
CA SER A 117 6.69 -2.23 -18.55
C SER A 117 7.11 -1.63 -19.90
N LEU A 118 6.61 -2.23 -20.98
CA LEU A 118 6.77 -1.72 -22.34
C LEU A 118 5.74 -0.63 -22.69
N ASN A 119 4.88 -0.22 -21.76
CA ASN A 119 3.85 0.80 -22.01
C ASN A 119 4.49 2.14 -22.40
N ARG A 120 4.15 2.65 -23.59
CA ARG A 120 4.63 3.94 -24.12
C ARG A 120 3.45 4.74 -24.69
N PRO A 121 2.66 5.41 -23.84
CA PRO A 121 1.53 6.21 -24.28
C PRO A 121 1.98 7.44 -25.12
N PRO A 122 1.13 7.96 -26.02
CA PRO A 122 1.45 9.15 -26.81
C PRO A 122 1.78 10.36 -25.93
N ALA A 123 2.82 11.12 -26.29
CA ALA A 123 3.35 12.23 -25.49
C ALA A 123 2.27 13.25 -25.09
N ARG A 124 1.36 13.60 -26.01
CA ARG A 124 0.25 14.52 -25.72
C ARG A 124 -0.65 14.00 -24.61
N LYS A 125 -1.04 12.72 -24.68
CA LYS A 125 -1.86 12.08 -23.64
C LYS A 125 -1.12 12.05 -22.30
N VAL A 126 0.19 11.85 -22.30
CA VAL A 126 0.98 11.93 -21.05
C VAL A 126 0.89 13.33 -20.46
N LEU A 127 1.23 14.36 -21.25
CA LEU A 127 1.24 15.75 -20.78
C LEU A 127 -0.12 16.18 -20.22
N ASP A 128 -1.22 15.78 -20.84
CA ASP A 128 -2.57 16.10 -20.39
C ASP A 128 -2.95 15.41 -19.06
N ASN A 129 -2.27 14.32 -18.67
CA ASN A 129 -2.58 13.51 -17.49
C ASN A 129 -1.53 13.60 -16.36
N LEU A 130 -0.51 14.46 -16.49
CA LEU A 130 0.49 14.63 -15.44
C LEU A 130 -0.11 15.33 -14.21
N ILE A 131 0.38 14.96 -13.02
CA ILE A 131 -0.02 15.59 -11.75
C ILE A 131 0.29 17.11 -11.72
N TYR A 132 1.20 17.58 -12.57
CA TYR A 132 1.54 19.00 -12.72
C TYR A 132 0.38 19.88 -13.18
N ASN A 133 -0.67 19.28 -13.76
CA ASN A 133 -1.87 20.01 -14.19
C ASN A 133 -2.83 20.31 -13.03
N TYR A 134 -2.51 19.91 -11.80
CA TYR A 134 -3.37 20.05 -10.64
C TYR A 134 -2.67 20.81 -9.52
N SER A 135 -3.42 21.63 -8.79
CA SER A 135 -2.93 22.38 -7.64
C SER A 135 -3.47 21.78 -6.35
N PRO A 136 -2.62 21.30 -5.43
CA PRO A 136 -3.07 20.78 -4.14
C PRO A 136 -3.53 21.93 -3.23
N THR A 137 -4.48 21.63 -2.35
CA THR A 137 -4.87 22.54 -1.25
C THR A 137 -4.14 22.14 0.02
N TYR A 138 -3.66 23.13 0.79
CA TYR A 138 -3.03 22.86 2.08
C TYR A 138 -4.05 22.37 3.11
N CYS A 139 -3.87 21.13 3.57
CA CYS A 139 -4.76 20.48 4.55
C CYS A 139 -4.07 20.16 5.89
N GLY A 140 -2.78 20.45 6.07
CA GLY A 140 -1.99 20.02 7.23
C GLY A 140 -2.42 20.61 8.58
N LYS A 141 -3.24 21.66 8.60
CA LYS A 141 -3.80 22.22 9.86
C LYS A 141 -4.97 21.40 10.41
N ALA A 142 -5.62 20.59 9.57
CA ALA A 142 -6.83 19.85 9.96
C ALA A 142 -6.54 18.49 10.60
N GLY A 143 -5.30 17.98 10.52
CA GLY A 143 -4.88 16.69 11.08
C GLY A 143 -4.96 15.55 10.08
#